data_AF-A0A2G9NL52-F1
#
_entry.id   AF-A0A2G9NL52-F1
#
_cell.length_a   1.000
_cell.length_b   1.000
_cell.length_c   1.000
_cell.angle_alpha   90.00
_cell.angle_beta   90.00
_cell.angle_gamma   90.00
#
_symmetry.space_group_name_H-M   'P 1'
#
loop_
_entity.id
_entity.type
_entity.pdbx_description
1 polymer ?
#
loop_
_entity_poly.entity_id
_entity_poly.type
_entity_poly.pdbx_seq_one_letter_code
_entity_poly.pdbx_strand_id
1 'polypeptide(L)'
;MNDSVACLSLLTHTVLSYPGFNTAKGDMVRSILYPKPMNFKLYRDAFRFLMCLVSIAIIGFIYSVVVFAVKGGSARDIVVKSLVAVTVAIPPVLPAAVATGIMYAQKRLKKKKIFCISPQRINVCGRINLVCFDKTGTLTEDGLDLWGVVPCSESSPLLGAMACCHSLIVLDGKIQGDPLDLKMFEGTSWLPVDGLTILQQFPFSSSLQRMSVVSQVIESGEHLVFLKGAPEMVIRFCHPESVPEDFYDELQQYTLQGFRVIGLAYKKIRQTKDLSTESYTR
;
A
#
# COMPACT_ATOMS: atom_id res chain seq x y z
N MET A 1 -35.73 20.17 -27.77
CA MET A 1 -35.62 18.72 -27.51
C MET A 1 -34.99 18.08 -28.72
N ASN A 2 -33.68 17.83 -28.65
CA ASN A 2 -32.93 16.75 -29.30
C ASN A 2 -31.46 17.19 -29.48
N ASP A 3 -30.73 17.25 -28.38
CA ASP A 3 -29.27 17.26 -28.44
C ASP A 3 -28.82 15.82 -28.16
N SER A 4 -28.45 15.14 -29.24
CA SER A 4 -27.90 13.80 -29.23
C SER A 4 -26.58 13.81 -28.46
N VAL A 5 -26.57 13.19 -27.28
CA VAL A 5 -25.35 12.96 -26.50
C VAL A 5 -24.49 11.94 -27.27
N ALA A 6 -23.50 12.43 -28.01
CA ALA A 6 -22.45 11.59 -28.58
C ALA A 6 -21.55 11.11 -27.42
N CYS A 7 -21.96 10.03 -26.77
CA CYS A 7 -21.11 9.34 -25.80
C CYS A 7 -20.00 8.65 -26.59
N LEU A 8 -18.83 9.29 -26.66
CA LEU A 8 -17.61 8.71 -27.22
C LEU A 8 -17.13 7.58 -26.28
N SER A 9 -17.85 6.46 -26.29
CA SER A 9 -17.40 5.23 -25.66
C SER A 9 -16.23 4.70 -26.47
N LEU A 10 -15.02 4.88 -25.94
CA LEU A 10 -13.83 4.18 -26.42
C LEU A 10 -14.09 2.67 -26.28
N LEU A 11 -14.53 2.02 -27.37
CA LEU A 11 -14.67 0.58 -27.45
C LEU A 11 -13.27 -0.04 -27.48
N THR A 12 -12.76 -0.40 -26.31
CA THR A 12 -11.51 -1.14 -26.17
C THR A 12 -11.78 -2.62 -26.43
N HIS A 13 -11.42 -3.10 -27.62
CA HIS A 13 -11.38 -4.54 -27.89
C HIS A 13 -10.10 -5.11 -27.27
N THR A 14 -10.25 -5.94 -26.24
CA THR A 14 -9.16 -6.68 -25.60
C THR A 14 -9.30 -8.17 -25.88
N VAL A 15 -8.19 -8.84 -26.22
CA VAL A 15 -8.16 -10.29 -26.46
C VAL A 15 -7.83 -11.00 -25.15
N LEU A 16 -8.61 -12.02 -24.81
CA LEU A 16 -8.43 -12.78 -23.57
C LEU A 16 -7.40 -13.91 -23.77
N SER A 17 -6.16 -13.69 -23.32
CA SER A 17 -5.07 -14.65 -23.54
C SER A 17 -5.09 -15.84 -22.58
N TYR A 18 -5.43 -15.61 -21.31
CA TYR A 18 -5.42 -16.65 -20.26
C TYR A 18 -6.63 -16.48 -19.34
N PRO A 19 -7.56 -17.45 -19.27
CA PRO A 19 -8.66 -17.41 -18.31
C PRO A 19 -8.26 -17.96 -16.94
N GLY A 20 -8.87 -17.43 -15.88
CA GLY A 20 -8.87 -18.03 -14.54
C GLY A 20 -7.51 -18.08 -13.84
N PHE A 21 -7.16 -19.24 -13.28
CA PHE A 21 -5.96 -19.42 -12.46
C PHE A 21 -4.65 -19.34 -13.25
N ASN A 22 -4.69 -19.45 -14.58
CA ASN A 22 -3.51 -19.29 -15.45
C ASN A 22 -3.13 -17.82 -15.70
N THR A 23 -3.88 -16.88 -15.11
CA THR A 23 -3.47 -15.46 -15.06
C THR A 23 -2.45 -15.25 -13.95
N ALA A 24 -1.60 -14.24 -14.07
CA ALA A 24 -0.63 -13.87 -13.02
C ALA A 24 -1.29 -13.63 -11.65
N LYS A 25 -2.49 -13.01 -11.63
CA LYS A 25 -3.28 -12.82 -10.41
C LYS A 25 -3.84 -14.15 -9.89
N GLY A 26 -4.27 -15.04 -10.78
CA GLY A 26 -4.74 -16.38 -10.45
C GLY A 26 -3.67 -17.24 -9.77
N ASP A 27 -2.46 -17.26 -10.33
CA ASP A 27 -1.33 -18.00 -9.75
C ASP A 27 -0.96 -17.46 -8.36
N MET A 28 -0.99 -16.13 -8.18
CA MET A 28 -0.78 -15.51 -6.87
C MET A 28 -1.83 -15.97 -5.85
N VAL A 29 -3.11 -15.93 -6.20
CA VAL A 29 -4.21 -16.40 -5.33
C VAL A 29 -4.04 -17.89 -4.99
N ARG A 30 -3.64 -18.72 -5.95
CA ARG A 30 -3.37 -20.14 -5.72
C ARG A 30 -2.26 -20.35 -4.68
N SER A 31 -1.19 -19.56 -4.74
CA SER A 31 -0.08 -19.65 -3.78
C SER A 31 -0.48 -19.23 -2.35
N ILE A 32 -1.46 -18.32 -2.22
CA ILE A 32 -2.03 -17.90 -0.93
C ILE A 32 -2.94 -18.98 -0.35
N LEU A 33 -3.76 -19.62 -1.19
CA LEU A 33 -4.70 -20.68 -0.77
C LEU A 33 -3.99 -21.99 -0.39
N TYR A 34 -2.89 -22.31 -1.07
CA TYR A 34 -2.11 -23.53 -0.83
C TYR A 34 -0.67 -23.19 -0.43
N PRO A 35 -0.48 -22.63 0.78
CA PRO A 35 0.85 -22.28 1.26
C PRO A 35 1.68 -23.56 1.46
N LYS A 36 2.95 -23.53 1.05
CA LYS A 36 3.87 -24.64 1.31
C LYS A 36 3.98 -24.88 2.82
N PRO A 37 3.94 -26.14 3.30
CA PRO A 37 4.06 -26.44 4.72
C PRO A 37 5.43 -25.99 5.22
N MET A 38 5.43 -25.21 6.30
CA MET A 38 6.66 -24.76 6.94
C MET A 38 7.12 -25.84 7.93
N ASN A 39 8.22 -26.51 7.63
CA ASN A 39 8.76 -27.55 8.50
C ASN A 39 9.39 -26.93 9.76
N PHE A 40 8.68 -26.99 10.88
CA PHE A 40 9.10 -26.29 12.10
C PHE A 40 10.16 -27.07 12.91
N LYS A 41 11.29 -26.40 13.15
CA LYS A 41 12.39 -26.89 14.00
C LYS A 41 11.94 -27.15 15.44
N LEU A 42 11.03 -26.35 15.99
CA LEU A 42 10.53 -26.50 17.36
C LEU A 42 9.84 -27.84 17.60
N TYR A 43 8.96 -28.26 16.70
CA TYR A 43 8.26 -29.55 16.84
C TYR A 43 9.22 -30.71 16.65
N ARG A 44 10.17 -30.57 15.71
CA ARG A 44 11.25 -31.55 15.52
C ARG A 44 12.14 -31.70 16.77
N ASP A 45 12.52 -30.59 17.40
CA ASP A 45 13.32 -30.59 18.63
C ASP A 45 12.51 -31.12 19.83
N ALA A 46 11.23 -30.78 19.94
CA ALA A 46 10.33 -31.33 20.95
C ALA A 46 10.15 -32.85 20.80
N PHE A 47 10.04 -33.34 19.56
CA PHE A 47 9.93 -34.77 19.29
C PHE A 47 11.24 -35.52 19.60
N ARG A 48 12.40 -34.92 19.32
CA ARG A 48 13.71 -35.46 19.76
C ARG A 48 13.79 -35.56 21.29
N PHE A 49 13.38 -34.52 21.99
CA PHE A 49 13.32 -34.52 23.45
C PHE A 49 12.38 -35.60 24.00
N LEU A 50 11.18 -35.74 23.40
CA LEU A 50 10.23 -36.79 23.75
C LEU A 50 10.83 -38.19 23.55
N MET A 51 11.54 -38.42 22.44
CA MET A 51 12.22 -39.71 22.18
C MET A 51 13.30 -40.02 23.22
N CYS A 52 14.02 -39.02 23.72
CA CYS A 52 14.96 -39.20 24.84
C CYS A 52 14.24 -39.62 26.14
N LEU A 53 13.11 -38.98 26.48
CA LEU A 53 12.32 -39.34 27.67
C LEU A 53 11.75 -40.75 27.58
N VAL A 54 11.24 -41.16 26.41
CA VAL A 54 10.75 -42.52 26.16
C VAL A 54 11.88 -43.54 26.35
N SER A 55 13.08 -43.23 25.87
CA SER A 55 14.24 -44.12 26.02
C SER A 55 14.60 -44.36 27.49
N ILE A 56 14.62 -43.28 28.29
CA ILE A 56 14.85 -43.37 29.74
C ILE A 56 13.72 -44.15 30.43
N ALA A 57 12.47 -43.95 30.01
CA ALA A 57 11.32 -44.68 30.54
C ALA A 57 11.41 -46.18 30.31
N ILE A 58 11.85 -46.61 29.11
CA ILE A 58 12.02 -48.03 28.78
C ILE A 58 13.12 -48.66 29.64
N ILE A 59 14.24 -47.96 29.85
CA ILE A 59 15.31 -48.44 30.73
C ILE A 59 14.79 -48.59 32.17
N GLY A 60 14.06 -47.60 32.68
CA GLY A 60 13.43 -47.65 34.00
C GLY A 60 12.38 -48.76 34.13
N PHE A 61 11.63 -49.02 33.06
CA PHE A 61 10.65 -50.11 32.99
C PHE A 61 11.34 -51.47 33.11
N ILE A 62 12.38 -51.72 32.30
CA ILE A 62 13.14 -52.98 32.34
C ILE A 62 13.75 -53.18 33.74
N TYR A 63 14.39 -52.15 34.30
CA TYR A 63 14.97 -52.20 35.63
C TYR A 63 13.93 -52.54 36.71
N SER A 64 12.75 -51.92 36.65
CA SER A 64 11.66 -52.17 37.60
C SER A 64 11.18 -53.63 37.51
N VAL A 65 11.00 -54.17 36.30
CA VAL A 65 10.59 -55.57 36.10
C VAL A 65 11.61 -56.53 36.71
N VAL A 66 12.91 -56.35 36.45
CA VAL A 66 13.97 -57.22 36.99
C VAL A 66 13.99 -57.19 38.51
N VAL A 67 13.98 -56.00 39.12
CA VAL A 67 14.07 -55.87 40.58
C VAL A 67 12.86 -56.46 41.29
N PHE A 68 11.65 -56.24 40.77
CA PHE A 68 10.43 -56.79 41.39
C PHE A 68 10.27 -58.29 41.15
N ALA A 69 10.80 -58.82 40.03
CA ALA A 69 10.87 -60.27 39.80
C ALA A 69 11.81 -60.96 40.80
N VAL A 70 13.00 -60.38 41.05
CA VAL A 70 13.97 -60.94 42.02
C VAL A 70 13.45 -60.86 43.45
N LYS A 71 12.67 -59.82 43.80
CA LYS A 71 12.08 -59.67 45.13
C LYS A 71 10.83 -60.54 45.38
N GLY A 72 10.43 -61.38 44.43
CA GLY A 72 9.28 -62.27 44.57
C GLY A 72 7.93 -61.54 44.60
N GLY A 73 7.84 -60.37 43.94
CA GLY A 73 6.59 -59.60 43.87
C GLY A 73 5.50 -60.32 43.07
N SER A 74 4.23 -60.09 43.44
CA SER A 74 3.09 -60.61 42.68
C SER A 74 3.09 -60.06 41.24
N ALA A 75 2.71 -60.89 40.26
CA ALA A 75 2.65 -60.49 38.85
C ALA A 75 1.83 -59.22 38.62
N ARG A 76 0.76 -59.03 39.40
CA ARG A 76 -0.07 -57.81 39.36
C ARG A 76 0.73 -56.57 39.78
N ASP A 77 1.55 -56.67 40.82
CA ASP A 77 2.33 -55.54 41.33
C ASP A 77 3.46 -55.17 40.37
N ILE A 78 4.08 -56.17 39.73
CA ILE A 78 5.10 -55.97 38.70
C ILE A 78 4.52 -55.18 37.53
N VAL A 79 3.35 -55.59 37.02
CA VAL A 79 2.69 -54.95 35.87
C VAL A 79 2.25 -53.53 36.22
N VAL A 80 1.58 -53.33 37.36
CA VAL A 80 1.07 -52.01 37.75
C VAL A 80 2.22 -51.03 38.00
N LYS A 81 3.26 -51.42 38.73
CA LYS A 81 4.39 -50.52 39.03
C LYS A 81 5.22 -50.18 37.79
N SER A 82 5.36 -51.12 36.87
CA SER A 82 6.11 -50.87 35.63
C SER A 82 5.35 -49.93 34.68
N LEU A 83 4.02 -50.06 34.58
CA LEU A 83 3.19 -49.11 33.82
C LEU A 83 3.25 -47.68 34.39
N VAL A 84 3.34 -47.54 35.72
CA VAL A 84 3.50 -46.23 36.38
C VAL A 84 4.80 -45.54 35.99
N ALA A 85 5.90 -46.28 35.80
CA ALA A 85 7.18 -45.70 35.38
C ALA A 85 7.10 -45.03 33.99
N VAL A 86 6.31 -45.61 33.08
CA VAL A 86 6.11 -45.07 31.73
C VAL A 86 5.21 -43.84 31.73
N THR A 87 4.12 -43.86 32.49
CA THR A 87 3.15 -42.75 32.55
C THR A 87 3.72 -41.49 33.22
N VAL A 88 4.65 -41.65 34.17
CA VAL A 88 5.37 -40.53 34.79
C VAL A 88 6.35 -39.87 33.81
N ALA A 89 6.99 -40.65 32.95
CA ALA A 89 8.01 -40.14 32.02
C ALA A 89 7.43 -39.33 30.84
N ILE A 90 6.19 -39.63 30.43
CA ILE A 90 5.51 -38.93 29.34
C ILE A 90 4.29 -38.19 29.91
N PRO A 91 4.48 -36.99 30.48
CA PRO A 91 3.36 -36.22 31.02
C PRO A 91 2.44 -35.75 29.89
N PRO A 92 1.17 -36.17 29.85
CA PRO A 92 0.21 -35.76 28.81
C PRO A 92 -0.14 -34.26 28.88
N VAL A 93 0.33 -33.56 29.90
CA VAL A 93 0.09 -32.13 30.16
C VAL A 93 0.91 -31.22 29.22
N LEU A 94 2.03 -31.69 28.64
CA LEU A 94 2.92 -30.83 27.86
C LEU A 94 2.24 -30.20 26.63
N PRO A 95 1.50 -30.93 25.77
CA PRO A 95 0.79 -30.31 24.64
C PRO A 95 -0.29 -29.32 25.10
N ALA A 96 -1.00 -29.63 26.19
CA ALA A 96 -2.02 -28.76 26.76
C ALA A 96 -1.41 -27.45 27.27
N ALA A 97 -0.28 -27.51 27.98
CA ALA A 97 0.43 -26.32 28.47
C ALA A 97 0.89 -25.39 27.33
N VAL A 98 1.45 -25.96 26.26
CA VAL A 98 1.87 -25.18 25.07
C VAL A 98 0.65 -24.54 24.40
N ALA A 99 -0.45 -25.27 24.25
CA ALA A 99 -1.68 -24.74 23.67
C ALA A 99 -2.24 -23.58 24.50
N THR A 100 -2.31 -23.71 25.83
CA THR A 100 -2.75 -22.62 26.72
C THR A 100 -1.85 -21.39 26.63
N GLY A 101 -0.53 -21.58 26.54
CA GLY A 101 0.42 -20.49 26.33
C GLY A 101 0.18 -19.73 25.03
N ILE A 102 -0.04 -20.46 23.93
CA ILE A 102 -0.37 -19.87 22.62
C ILE A 102 -1.71 -19.11 22.68
N MET A 103 -2.73 -19.66 23.34
CA MET A 103 -4.03 -19.00 23.50
C MET A 103 -3.92 -17.67 24.26
N TYR A 104 -3.14 -17.64 25.35
CA TYR A 104 -2.91 -16.41 26.09
C TYR A 104 -2.18 -15.36 25.23
N ALA A 105 -1.16 -15.77 24.49
CA ALA A 105 -0.44 -14.90 23.57
C ALA A 105 -1.36 -14.35 22.45
N GLN A 106 -2.22 -15.18 21.87
CA GLN A 106 -3.20 -14.78 20.86
C GLN A 106 -4.22 -13.78 21.42
N LYS A 107 -4.72 -14.00 22.65
CA LYS A 107 -5.62 -13.05 23.32
C LYS A 107 -4.95 -11.70 23.56
N ARG A 108 -3.67 -11.70 23.95
CA ARG A 108 -2.87 -10.47 24.12
C ARG A 108 -2.67 -9.73 22.79
N LEU A 109 -2.40 -10.44 21.69
CA LEU A 109 -2.26 -9.85 20.35
C LEU A 109 -3.58 -9.26 19.84
N LYS A 110 -4.70 -9.97 20.06
CA LYS A 110 -6.04 -9.50 19.67
C LYS A 110 -6.42 -8.18 20.35
N LYS A 111 -6.03 -8.00 21.63
CA LYS A 111 -6.22 -6.71 22.33
C LYS A 111 -5.48 -5.54 21.64
N LYS A 112 -4.40 -5.81 20.93
CA LYS A 112 -3.65 -4.83 20.13
C LYS A 112 -4.11 -4.76 18.66
N LYS A 113 -5.30 -5.29 18.33
CA LYS A 113 -5.83 -5.40 16.96
C LYS A 113 -4.96 -6.23 15.99
N ILE A 114 -4.10 -7.10 16.52
CA ILE A 114 -3.29 -8.04 15.71
C ILE A 114 -4.01 -9.39 15.69
N PHE A 115 -4.52 -9.79 14.52
CA PHE A 115 -5.26 -11.02 14.33
C PHE A 115 -4.35 -12.11 13.75
N CYS A 116 -4.17 -13.20 14.50
CA CYS A 116 -3.38 -14.34 14.05
C CYS A 116 -4.29 -15.44 13.50
N ILE A 117 -4.14 -15.76 12.21
CA ILE A 117 -4.89 -16.84 11.53
C ILE A 117 -4.32 -18.23 11.90
N SER A 118 -3.00 -18.30 12.14
CA SER A 118 -2.29 -19.55 12.43
C SER A 118 -1.52 -19.44 13.76
N PRO A 119 -2.12 -19.83 14.91
CA PRO A 119 -1.55 -19.63 16.24
C PRO A 119 -0.15 -20.24 16.44
N GLN A 120 0.16 -21.33 15.74
CA GLN A 120 1.49 -21.96 15.78
C GLN A 120 2.62 -21.02 15.32
N ARG A 121 2.33 -20.02 14.48
CA ARG A 121 3.32 -19.05 13.98
C ARG A 121 3.75 -18.03 15.04
N ILE A 122 2.98 -17.87 16.13
CA ILE A 122 3.31 -16.93 17.22
C ILE A 122 4.69 -17.26 17.82
N ASN A 123 5.01 -18.55 17.98
CA ASN A 123 6.30 -18.98 18.52
C ASN A 123 7.46 -18.79 17.54
N VAL A 124 7.18 -18.69 16.23
CA VAL A 124 8.19 -18.45 15.19
C VAL A 124 8.71 -17.01 15.26
N CYS A 125 7.84 -16.06 15.62
CA CYS A 125 8.20 -14.64 15.70
C CYS A 125 9.38 -14.37 16.66
N GLY A 126 9.58 -15.20 17.68
CA GLY A 126 10.71 -15.08 18.60
C GLY A 126 12.06 -15.57 18.05
N ARG A 127 12.09 -16.14 16.84
CA ARG A 127 13.30 -16.66 16.17
C ARG A 127 13.58 -16.00 14.82
N ILE A 128 12.84 -14.95 14.47
CA ILE A 128 13.05 -14.23 13.22
C ILE A 128 14.40 -13.50 13.29
N ASN A 129 15.21 -13.64 12.25
CA ASN A 129 16.51 -12.96 12.10
C ASN A 129 16.54 -11.97 10.93
N LEU A 130 15.58 -12.03 10.03
CA LEU A 130 15.42 -11.15 8.88
C LEU A 130 13.95 -10.76 8.74
N VAL A 131 13.68 -9.46 8.63
CA VAL A 131 12.35 -8.93 8.34
C VAL A 131 12.43 -8.23 6.99
N CYS A 132 11.65 -8.71 6.04
CA CYS A 132 11.48 -8.06 4.74
C CYS A 132 10.23 -7.18 4.83
N PHE A 133 10.36 -5.90 4.52
CA PHE A 133 9.24 -4.99 4.40
C PHE A 133 8.93 -4.77 2.93
N ASP A 134 7.67 -4.88 2.55
CA ASP A 134 7.21 -4.32 1.29
C ASP A 134 7.11 -2.79 1.42
N LYS A 135 7.31 -2.06 0.32
CA LYS A 135 7.29 -0.59 0.36
C LYS A 135 5.86 -0.06 0.33
N THR A 136 5.17 -0.26 -0.78
CA THR A 136 3.85 0.31 -1.06
C THR A 136 2.77 -0.49 -0.33
N GLY A 137 1.89 0.21 0.40
CA GLY A 137 0.83 -0.40 1.20
C GLY A 137 1.31 -1.04 2.52
N THR A 138 2.61 -0.91 2.87
CA THR A 138 3.16 -1.41 4.14
C THR A 138 4.01 -0.36 4.87
N LEU A 139 5.09 0.13 4.26
CA LEU A 139 5.89 1.23 4.81
C LEU A 139 5.31 2.59 4.45
N THR A 140 4.78 2.70 3.24
CA THR A 140 4.05 3.87 2.76
C THR A 140 2.58 3.55 2.65
N GLU A 141 1.74 4.55 2.88
CA GLU A 141 0.32 4.45 2.56
C GLU A 141 0.13 4.31 1.04
N ASP A 142 -1.00 3.72 0.64
CA ASP A 142 -1.39 3.67 -0.76
C ASP A 142 -1.90 5.04 -1.19
N GLY A 143 -1.26 5.63 -2.19
CA GLY A 143 -1.68 6.89 -2.78
C GLY A 143 -0.55 7.88 -2.98
N LEU A 144 -0.94 9.10 -3.35
CA LEU A 144 -0.08 10.27 -3.44
C LEU A 144 -0.56 11.26 -2.37
N ASP A 145 0.35 12.05 -1.83
CA ASP A 145 0.00 13.16 -0.95
C ASP A 145 0.74 14.43 -1.37
N LEU A 146 0.13 15.59 -1.13
CA LEU A 146 0.74 16.87 -1.47
C LEU A 146 1.71 17.29 -0.35
N TRP A 147 3.01 17.22 -0.62
CA TRP A 147 4.02 17.57 0.38
C TRP A 147 4.16 19.09 0.61
N GLY A 148 4.05 19.88 -0.47
CA GLY A 148 4.20 21.32 -0.42
C GLY A 148 4.24 21.94 -1.81
N VAL A 149 4.34 23.27 -1.85
CA VAL A 149 4.50 24.02 -3.09
C VAL A 149 5.61 25.04 -2.92
N VAL A 150 6.47 25.15 -3.94
CA VAL A 150 7.55 26.13 -3.99
C VAL A 150 7.15 27.24 -4.96
N PRO A 151 6.81 28.45 -4.46
CA PRO A 151 6.47 29.56 -5.33
C PRO A 151 7.74 30.20 -5.91
N CYS A 152 7.78 30.42 -7.24
CA CYS A 152 8.84 31.24 -7.86
C CYS A 152 8.62 32.76 -7.70
N SER A 153 7.40 33.17 -7.32
CA SER A 153 7.06 34.57 -7.04
C SER A 153 6.00 34.65 -5.94
N GLU A 154 6.19 35.57 -5.00
CA GLU A 154 5.29 35.78 -3.85
C GLU A 154 3.87 36.20 -4.25
N SER A 155 3.67 36.73 -5.47
CA SER A 155 2.38 37.26 -5.95
C SER A 155 1.70 36.39 -7.02
N SER A 156 2.09 35.12 -7.14
CA SER A 156 1.53 34.21 -8.15
C SER A 156 0.18 33.62 -7.71
N PRO A 157 -0.84 33.56 -8.59
CA PRO A 157 -2.14 32.93 -8.34
C PRO A 157 -2.03 31.39 -8.37
N LEU A 158 -1.12 30.85 -7.57
CA LEU A 158 -0.82 29.42 -7.47
C LEU A 158 -2.03 28.58 -7.06
N LEU A 159 -2.81 29.11 -6.11
CA LEU A 159 -4.06 28.49 -5.65
C LEU A 159 -5.06 28.35 -6.81
N GLY A 160 -5.15 29.37 -7.67
CA GLY A 160 -5.97 29.34 -8.87
C GLY A 160 -5.51 28.27 -9.87
N ALA A 161 -4.20 28.12 -10.07
CA ALA A 161 -3.66 27.08 -10.93
C ALA A 161 -3.99 25.66 -10.42
N MET A 162 -3.85 25.42 -9.12
CA MET A 162 -4.17 24.12 -8.49
C MET A 162 -5.67 23.83 -8.50
N ALA A 163 -6.51 24.85 -8.31
CA ALA A 163 -7.96 24.71 -8.29
C ALA A 163 -8.59 24.64 -9.69
N CYS A 164 -7.97 25.21 -10.72
CA CYS A 164 -8.55 25.23 -12.07
C CYS A 164 -7.95 24.18 -13.01
N CYS A 165 -6.65 23.83 -12.88
CA CYS A 165 -6.00 22.84 -13.74
C CYS A 165 -6.23 21.39 -13.25
N HIS A 166 -7.48 20.96 -13.27
CA HIS A 166 -7.86 19.59 -12.97
C HIS A 166 -8.93 19.05 -13.92
N SER A 167 -9.00 17.74 -14.08
CA SER A 167 -10.08 17.05 -14.82
C SER A 167 -11.05 16.31 -13.89
N LEU A 168 -11.15 16.76 -12.63
CA LEU A 168 -12.06 16.20 -11.63
C LEU A 168 -13.53 16.42 -11.99
N ILE A 169 -14.34 15.42 -11.69
CA ILE A 169 -15.80 15.43 -11.86
C ILE A 169 -16.48 15.14 -10.53
N VAL A 170 -17.66 15.75 -10.31
CA VAL A 170 -18.50 15.44 -9.15
C VAL A 170 -19.53 14.41 -9.58
N LEU A 171 -19.45 13.20 -9.02
CA LEU A 171 -20.40 12.11 -9.27
C LEU A 171 -20.96 11.64 -7.93
N ASP A 172 -22.29 11.68 -7.79
CA ASP A 172 -23.01 11.32 -6.55
C ASP A 172 -22.51 12.06 -5.29
N GLY A 173 -22.17 13.35 -5.45
CA GLY A 173 -21.65 14.18 -4.35
C GLY A 173 -20.22 13.84 -3.92
N LYS A 174 -19.51 12.98 -4.67
CA LYS A 174 -18.08 12.68 -4.46
C LYS A 174 -17.27 13.18 -5.65
N ILE A 175 -16.11 13.75 -5.37
CA ILE A 175 -15.16 14.13 -6.42
C ILE A 175 -14.39 12.89 -6.86
N GLN A 176 -14.34 12.65 -8.16
CA GLN A 176 -13.61 11.56 -8.78
C GLN A 176 -12.73 12.09 -9.91
N GLY A 177 -11.59 11.44 -10.13
CA GLY A 177 -10.67 11.74 -11.21
C GLY A 177 -9.28 11.18 -10.91
N ASP A 178 -8.26 11.75 -11.54
CA ASP A 178 -6.88 11.31 -11.32
C ASP A 178 -6.45 11.57 -9.84
N PRO A 179 -5.80 10.61 -9.16
CA PRO A 179 -5.38 10.79 -7.78
C PRO A 179 -4.47 12.00 -7.54
N LEU A 180 -3.65 12.38 -8.53
CA LEU A 180 -2.81 13.57 -8.44
C LEU A 180 -3.69 14.84 -8.37
N ASP A 181 -4.65 14.95 -9.29
CA ASP A 181 -5.59 16.07 -9.38
C ASP A 181 -6.41 16.21 -8.11
N LEU A 182 -6.89 15.08 -7.58
CA LEU A 182 -7.65 15.04 -6.34
C LEU A 182 -6.84 15.62 -5.18
N LYS A 183 -5.56 15.24 -5.07
CA LYS A 183 -4.68 15.68 -3.98
C LYS A 183 -4.25 17.13 -4.09
N MET A 184 -4.03 17.64 -5.30
CA MET A 184 -3.80 19.08 -5.49
C MET A 184 -5.04 19.90 -5.14
N PHE A 185 -6.23 19.42 -5.51
CA PHE A 185 -7.49 20.10 -5.18
C PHE A 185 -7.80 20.04 -3.68
N GLU A 186 -7.53 18.90 -3.02
CA GLU A 186 -7.58 18.79 -1.55
C GLU A 186 -6.63 19.80 -0.87
N GLY A 187 -5.44 19.98 -1.44
CA GLY A 187 -4.44 20.94 -0.96
C GLY A 187 -4.88 22.41 -1.01
N THR A 188 -5.87 22.76 -1.84
CA THR A 188 -6.46 24.11 -1.85
C THR A 188 -7.50 24.31 -0.74
N SER A 189 -7.64 23.34 0.17
CA SER A 189 -8.67 23.31 1.22
C SER A 189 -10.09 23.39 0.67
N TRP A 190 -10.30 22.93 -0.57
CA TRP A 190 -11.60 22.98 -1.25
C TRP A 190 -12.18 24.38 -1.35
N LEU A 191 -11.33 25.41 -1.18
CA LEU A 191 -11.78 26.77 -1.24
C LEU A 191 -12.26 27.00 -2.68
N PRO A 192 -13.56 27.31 -2.88
CA PRO A 192 -13.96 27.85 -4.16
C PRO A 192 -13.07 29.07 -4.36
N VAL A 193 -12.37 29.13 -5.50
CA VAL A 193 -11.67 30.37 -5.84
C VAL A 193 -12.76 31.33 -6.26
N ASP A 194 -13.38 31.94 -5.25
CA ASP A 194 -14.45 32.91 -5.41
C ASP A 194 -13.92 33.99 -6.35
N GLY A 195 -14.54 34.07 -7.52
CA GLY A 195 -14.12 34.99 -8.56
C GLY A 195 -13.37 34.37 -9.75
N LEU A 196 -13.23 33.05 -9.91
CA LEU A 196 -12.72 32.44 -11.15
C LEU A 196 -13.78 31.57 -11.84
N THR A 197 -13.98 31.79 -13.14
CA THR A 197 -14.82 30.95 -14.01
C THR A 197 -13.95 30.27 -15.06
N ILE A 198 -14.08 28.96 -15.22
CA ILE A 198 -13.39 28.22 -16.27
C ILE A 198 -14.12 28.40 -17.61
N LEU A 199 -13.45 29.01 -18.59
CA LEU A 199 -13.99 29.24 -19.93
C LEU A 199 -13.72 28.05 -20.87
N GLN A 200 -12.47 27.55 -20.85
CA GLN A 200 -12.05 26.47 -21.73
C GLN A 200 -10.98 25.62 -21.06
N GLN A 201 -11.10 24.30 -21.17
CA GLN A 201 -10.11 23.34 -20.69
C GLN A 201 -9.47 22.61 -21.86
N PHE A 202 -8.14 22.50 -21.82
CA PHE A 202 -7.35 21.63 -22.68
C PHE A 202 -6.83 20.47 -21.82
N PRO A 203 -7.44 19.29 -21.93
CA PRO A 203 -7.12 18.16 -21.06
C PRO A 203 -5.67 17.70 -21.27
N PHE A 204 -5.14 16.98 -20.28
CA PHE A 204 -3.78 16.47 -20.34
C PHE A 204 -3.60 15.56 -21.57
N SER A 205 -2.59 15.87 -22.39
CA SER A 205 -2.17 15.03 -23.50
C SER A 205 -0.79 14.46 -23.22
N SER A 206 -0.64 13.13 -23.30
CA SER A 206 0.65 12.47 -23.09
C SER A 206 1.72 12.93 -24.09
N SER A 207 1.32 13.29 -25.31
CA SER A 207 2.23 13.81 -26.33
C SER A 207 2.71 15.23 -26.01
N LEU A 208 1.86 16.05 -25.39
CA LEU A 208 2.20 17.44 -25.02
C LEU A 208 2.75 17.56 -23.59
N GLN A 209 2.58 16.52 -22.75
CA GLN A 209 3.00 16.46 -21.35
C GLN A 209 2.50 17.62 -20.48
N ARG A 210 1.35 18.20 -20.84
CA ARG A 210 0.74 19.35 -20.15
C ARG A 210 -0.77 19.36 -20.32
N MET A 211 -1.41 20.11 -19.43
CA MET A 211 -2.80 20.56 -19.51
C MET A 211 -2.84 22.07 -19.31
N SER A 212 -3.84 22.74 -19.89
CA SER A 212 -4.04 24.17 -19.70
C SER A 212 -5.51 24.52 -19.59
N VAL A 213 -5.80 25.59 -18.86
CA VAL A 213 -7.16 26.06 -18.61
C VAL A 213 -7.20 27.56 -18.78
N VAL A 214 -8.15 28.03 -19.57
CA VAL A 214 -8.47 29.44 -19.72
C VAL A 214 -9.58 29.76 -18.73
N SER A 215 -9.32 30.73 -17.86
CA SER A 215 -10.23 31.19 -16.83
C SER A 215 -10.45 32.69 -16.93
N GLN A 216 -11.58 33.16 -16.41
CA GLN A 216 -11.92 34.56 -16.31
C GLN A 216 -12.12 34.93 -14.84
N VAL A 217 -11.51 36.04 -14.43
CA VAL A 217 -11.77 36.64 -13.12
C VAL A 217 -13.10 37.38 -13.18
N ILE A 218 -14.05 37.03 -12.32
CA ILE A 218 -15.41 37.58 -12.32
C ILE A 218 -15.40 39.08 -12.00
N GLU A 219 -14.60 39.51 -11.01
CA GLU A 219 -14.57 40.90 -10.56
C GLU A 219 -13.89 41.85 -11.55
N SER A 220 -12.75 41.44 -12.12
CA SER A 220 -11.95 42.30 -13.01
C SER A 220 -12.20 42.07 -14.50
N GLY A 221 -12.88 40.98 -14.87
CA GLY A 221 -13.05 40.54 -16.26
C GLY A 221 -11.76 40.09 -16.94
N GLU A 222 -10.64 40.05 -16.22
CA GLU A 222 -9.34 39.65 -16.76
C GLU A 222 -9.31 38.15 -17.11
N HIS A 223 -8.63 37.81 -18.20
CA HIS A 223 -8.45 36.43 -18.60
C HIS A 223 -7.12 35.90 -18.07
N LEU A 224 -7.16 34.76 -17.39
CA LEU A 224 -6.02 34.07 -16.83
C LEU A 224 -5.91 32.69 -17.48
N VAL A 225 -4.75 32.40 -18.04
CA VAL A 225 -4.44 31.05 -18.52
C VAL A 225 -3.54 30.39 -17.49
N PHE A 226 -3.98 29.23 -17.00
CA PHE A 226 -3.19 28.37 -16.13
C PHE A 226 -2.67 27.18 -16.94
N LEU A 227 -1.46 26.74 -16.62
CA LEU A 227 -0.80 25.61 -17.25
C LEU A 227 -0.18 24.73 -16.18
N LYS A 228 -0.32 23.42 -16.36
CA LYS A 228 0.22 22.40 -15.47
C LYS A 228 0.84 21.28 -16.30
N GLY A 229 2.01 20.78 -15.92
CA GLY A 229 2.66 19.70 -16.65
C GLY A 229 3.99 19.27 -16.07
N ALA A 230 4.75 18.53 -16.88
CA ALA A 230 6.15 18.23 -16.56
C ALA A 230 6.93 19.55 -16.38
N PRO A 231 7.74 19.70 -15.32
CA PRO A 231 8.51 20.93 -15.06
C PRO A 231 9.28 21.42 -16.29
N GLU A 232 9.96 20.52 -17.00
CA GLU A 232 10.76 20.80 -18.20
C GLU A 232 9.93 21.30 -19.37
N MET A 233 8.65 20.89 -19.45
CA MET A 233 7.73 21.37 -20.47
C MET A 233 7.14 22.72 -20.11
N VAL A 234 6.84 22.95 -18.82
CA VAL A 234 6.28 24.22 -18.33
C VAL A 234 7.25 25.37 -18.53
N ILE A 235 8.53 25.17 -18.20
CA ILE A 235 9.59 26.20 -18.35
C ILE A 235 9.69 26.72 -19.78
N ARG A 236 9.46 25.88 -20.80
CA ARG A 236 9.54 26.28 -22.22
C ARG A 236 8.52 27.37 -22.59
N PHE A 237 7.47 27.56 -21.79
CA PHE A 237 6.47 28.62 -21.97
C PHE A 237 6.67 29.81 -21.03
N CYS A 238 7.61 29.72 -20.10
CA CYS A 238 7.94 30.81 -19.18
C CYS A 238 9.01 31.72 -19.80
N HIS A 239 8.99 33.00 -19.43
CA HIS A 239 10.08 33.90 -19.81
C HIS A 239 11.33 33.57 -18.99
N PRO A 240 12.54 33.57 -19.57
CA PRO A 240 13.77 33.25 -18.85
C PRO A 240 13.97 34.09 -17.58
N GLU A 241 13.53 35.36 -17.60
CA GLU A 241 13.62 36.29 -16.47
C GLU A 241 12.69 35.94 -15.30
N SER A 242 11.64 35.16 -15.54
CA SER A 242 10.68 34.74 -14.52
C SER A 242 11.06 33.44 -13.82
N VAL A 243 12.07 32.73 -14.32
CA VAL A 243 12.53 31.45 -13.77
C VAL A 243 13.76 31.69 -12.90
N PRO A 244 13.74 31.29 -11.62
CA PRO A 244 14.91 31.39 -10.75
C PRO A 244 16.12 30.61 -11.29
N GLU A 245 17.33 31.10 -11.06
CA GLU A 245 18.56 30.44 -11.52
C GLU A 245 18.77 29.06 -10.86
N ASP A 246 18.29 28.87 -9.64
CA ASP A 246 18.35 27.64 -8.84
C ASP A 246 17.26 26.61 -9.19
N PHE A 247 16.37 26.91 -10.13
CA PHE A 247 15.23 26.05 -10.49
C PHE A 247 15.66 24.61 -10.83
N TYR A 248 16.70 24.44 -11.64
CA TYR A 248 17.14 23.10 -12.07
C TYR A 248 17.78 22.31 -10.93
N ASP A 249 18.51 22.98 -10.04
CA ASP A 249 19.13 22.35 -8.88
C ASP A 249 18.06 21.90 -7.88
N GLU A 250 17.06 22.74 -7.63
CA GLU A 250 15.94 22.42 -6.75
C GLU A 250 15.06 21.29 -7.31
N LEU A 251 14.75 21.33 -8.63
CA LEU A 251 14.07 20.24 -9.32
C LEU A 251 14.84 18.91 -9.20
N GLN A 252 16.17 18.94 -9.37
CA GLN A 252 17.00 17.76 -9.21
C GLN A 252 16.99 17.24 -7.77
N GLN A 253 17.07 18.13 -6.78
CA GLN A 253 17.02 17.74 -5.37
C GLN A 253 15.72 17.02 -5.00
N TYR A 254 14.57 17.55 -5.42
CA TYR A 254 13.27 16.92 -5.14
C TYR A 254 13.07 15.60 -5.89
N THR A 255 13.49 15.53 -7.16
CA THR A 255 13.38 14.30 -7.94
C THR A 255 14.28 13.19 -7.41
N LEU A 256 15.51 13.51 -6.93
CA LEU A 256 16.41 12.55 -6.28
C LEU A 256 15.86 12.02 -4.94
N GLN A 257 15.09 12.84 -4.23
CA GLN A 257 14.39 12.43 -3.01
C GLN A 257 13.15 11.56 -3.30
N GLY A 258 12.79 11.38 -4.58
CA GLY A 258 11.66 10.56 -5.00
C GLY A 258 10.32 11.30 -5.00
N PHE A 259 10.31 12.63 -4.90
CA PHE A 259 9.09 13.42 -5.06
C PHE A 259 8.66 13.48 -6.52
N ARG A 260 7.35 13.41 -6.74
CA ARG A 260 6.75 13.69 -8.04
C ARG A 260 6.54 15.21 -8.16
N VAL A 261 7.44 15.88 -8.89
CA VAL A 261 7.38 17.33 -9.10
C VAL A 261 6.49 17.66 -10.30
N ILE A 262 5.63 18.66 -10.15
CA ILE A 262 4.72 19.15 -11.20
C ILE A 262 4.95 20.65 -11.37
N GLY A 263 5.20 21.09 -12.60
CA GLY A 263 5.34 22.49 -12.93
C GLY A 263 3.97 23.16 -13.09
N LEU A 264 3.84 24.36 -12.53
CA LEU A 264 2.67 25.22 -12.69
C LEU A 264 3.12 26.58 -13.26
N ALA A 265 2.37 27.10 -14.21
CA ALA A 265 2.59 28.43 -14.77
C ALA A 265 1.25 29.14 -14.99
N TYR A 266 1.29 30.46 -15.05
CA TYR A 266 0.13 31.27 -15.37
C TYR A 266 0.50 32.43 -16.29
N LYS A 267 -0.47 32.91 -17.06
CA LYS A 267 -0.33 34.10 -17.92
C LYS A 267 -1.60 34.94 -17.86
N LYS A 268 -1.43 36.24 -17.60
CA LYS A 268 -2.50 37.25 -17.73
C LYS A 268 -2.64 37.64 -19.20
N ILE A 269 -3.86 37.59 -19.73
CA ILE A 269 -4.17 38.01 -21.10
C ILE A 269 -5.07 39.24 -21.03
N ARG A 270 -4.61 40.36 -21.58
CA ARG A 270 -5.46 41.52 -21.86
C ARG A 270 -6.25 41.23 -23.14
N GLN A 271 -7.56 41.44 -23.11
CA GLN A 271 -8.45 41.24 -24.26
C GLN A 271 -7.83 41.85 -25.52
N THR A 272 -7.36 41.00 -26.42
CA THR A 272 -6.94 41.37 -27.77
C THR A 272 -7.74 40.47 -28.71
N LYS A 273 -8.24 41.04 -29.80
CA LYS A 273 -9.30 40.53 -30.69
C LYS A 273 -9.02 39.20 -31.41
N ASP A 274 -7.97 38.46 -31.07
CA ASP A 274 -7.63 37.18 -31.68
C ASP A 274 -7.61 36.07 -30.63
N LEU A 275 -8.81 35.60 -30.27
CA LEU A 275 -9.03 34.25 -29.73
C LEU A 275 -8.91 33.21 -30.85
N SER A 276 -7.87 33.30 -31.69
CA SER A 276 -7.51 32.22 -32.60
C SER A 276 -6.95 31.09 -31.74
N THR A 277 -7.74 30.03 -31.59
CA THR A 277 -7.52 28.85 -30.76
C THR A 277 -6.23 28.06 -31.10
N GLU A 278 -5.46 28.52 -32.08
CA GLU A 278 -4.28 27.85 -32.65
C GLU A 278 -2.98 28.08 -31.86
N SER A 279 -2.83 29.20 -31.14
CA SER A 279 -1.61 29.49 -30.37
C SER A 279 -1.57 28.79 -29.00
N TYR A 280 -2.66 28.13 -28.58
CA TYR A 280 -2.76 27.38 -27.33
C TYR A 280 -2.70 25.85 -27.52
N THR A 281 -2.73 25.38 -28.77
CA THR A 281 -2.76 23.96 -29.14
C THR A 281 -1.44 23.41 -29.69
N ARG A 282 -0.39 24.22 -29.83
CA ARG A 282 0.96 23.79 -30.21
C ARG A 282 1.94 23.93 -29.05
#